data_AF-A0A2K3NHX7-F1
#
_entry.id   AF-A0A2K3NHX7-F1
#
_cell.length_a   1.000
_cell.length_b   1.000
_cell.length_c   1.000
_cell.angle_alpha   90.00
_cell.angle_beta   90.00
_cell.angle_gamma   90.00
#
_symmetry.space_group_name_H-M   'P 1'
#
loop_
_entity.id
_entity.type
_entity.pdbx_description
1 polymer ?
#
loop_
_entity_poly.entity_id
_entity_poly.type
_entity_poly.pdbx_seq_one_letter_code
_entity_poly.pdbx_strand_id
1 'polypeptide(L)'
;MEIEKVNSIIDLVNEIANISDFRPMVKKQYCNLARRLKLLIPLFEEIRDTKDSIPIDTSKAVVLFKEALESARELLRFGSEGSKIYMVC
;
A
#
# COMPACT_ATOMS: atom_id res chain seq x y z
N MET A 1 -16.38 11.56 0.29
CA MET A 1 -16.32 10.09 0.42
C MET A 1 -15.33 9.45 -0.57
N GLU A 2 -15.31 9.82 -1.86
CA GLU A 2 -14.29 9.34 -2.83
C GLU A 2 -12.86 9.85 -2.51
N ILE A 3 -12.71 11.17 -2.31
CA ILE A 3 -11.42 11.85 -2.02
C ILE A 3 -10.75 11.29 -0.75
N GLU A 4 -11.55 10.96 0.27
CA GLU A 4 -11.06 10.39 1.53
C GLU A 4 -10.45 8.99 1.32
N LYS A 5 -11.02 8.19 0.42
CA LYS A 5 -10.48 6.86 0.07
C LYS A 5 -9.11 6.97 -0.61
N VAL A 6 -8.93 7.98 -1.46
CA VAL A 6 -7.68 8.20 -2.20
C VAL A 6 -6.56 8.68 -1.26
N ASN A 7 -6.86 9.61 -0.34
CA ASN A 7 -5.89 9.99 0.71
C ASN A 7 -5.49 8.80 1.57
N SER A 8 -6.46 7.97 1.99
CA SER A 8 -6.18 6.76 2.76
C SER A 8 -5.25 5.78 2.01
N ILE A 9 -5.33 5.69 0.69
CA ILE A 9 -4.41 4.87 -0.12
C ILE A 9 -2.99 5.45 -0.09
N ILE A 10 -2.84 6.76 -0.23
CA ILE A 10 -1.54 7.43 -0.17
C ILE A 10 -0.90 7.19 1.21
N ASP A 11 -1.69 7.31 2.27
CA ASP A 11 -1.25 7.04 3.64
C ASP A 11 -0.83 5.59 3.82
N LEU A 12 -1.62 4.63 3.31
CA LEU A 12 -1.29 3.21 3.33
C LEU A 12 0.00 2.90 2.59
N VAL A 13 0.23 3.51 1.42
CA VAL A 13 1.46 3.34 0.65
C VAL A 13 2.67 3.86 1.43
N ASN A 14 2.54 5.03 2.06
CA ASN A 14 3.60 5.61 2.88
C ASN A 14 3.88 4.76 4.12
N GLU A 15 2.85 4.29 4.80
CA GLU A 15 2.96 3.39 5.94
C GLU A 15 3.66 2.09 5.54
N ILE A 16 3.17 1.44 4.47
CA ILE A 16 3.77 0.22 3.94
C ILE A 16 5.23 0.48 3.65
N ALA A 17 5.60 1.57 2.98
CA ALA A 17 6.96 1.86 2.56
C ALA A 17 7.93 2.30 3.67
N ASN A 18 7.42 2.64 4.86
CA ASN A 18 8.21 3.00 6.02
C ASN A 18 8.55 1.80 6.91
N ILE A 19 7.98 0.61 6.64
CA ILE A 19 8.40 -0.61 7.32
C ILE A 19 9.85 -0.91 6.90
N SER A 20 10.77 -1.00 7.86
CA SER A 20 12.22 -1.19 7.57
C SER A 20 12.78 -2.51 8.07
N ASP A 21 12.08 -3.14 9.01
CA ASP A 21 12.63 -4.20 9.86
C ASP A 21 12.40 -5.60 9.30
N PHE A 22 12.53 -5.73 7.98
CA PHE A 22 12.37 -7.00 7.29
C PHE A 22 13.61 -7.88 7.38
N ARG A 23 13.38 -9.19 7.43
CA ARG A 23 14.44 -10.19 7.27
C ARG A 23 15.17 -10.00 5.94
N PRO A 24 16.51 -10.19 5.88
CA PRO A 24 17.30 -9.98 4.65
C PRO A 24 16.77 -10.73 3.42
N MET A 25 16.21 -11.94 3.61
CA MET A 25 15.67 -12.78 2.54
C MET A 25 14.51 -12.14 1.76
N VAL A 26 13.65 -11.38 2.46
CA VAL A 26 12.45 -10.75 1.87
C VAL A 26 12.61 -9.25 1.66
N LYS A 27 13.62 -8.62 2.30
CA LYS A 27 13.90 -7.19 2.25
C LYS A 27 13.96 -6.64 0.82
N LYS A 28 14.62 -7.35 -0.11
CA LYS A 28 14.73 -6.93 -1.51
C LYS A 28 13.36 -6.86 -2.21
N GLN A 29 12.52 -7.87 -2.03
CA GLN A 29 11.20 -7.93 -2.66
C GLN A 29 10.30 -6.83 -2.13
N TYR A 30 10.35 -6.61 -0.81
CA TYR A 30 9.62 -5.54 -0.18
C TYR A 30 10.12 -4.14 -0.63
N CYS A 31 11.43 -3.88 -0.67
CA CYS A 31 11.94 -2.59 -1.15
C CYS A 31 11.52 -2.31 -2.60
N ASN A 32 11.47 -3.34 -3.44
CA ASN A 32 10.96 -3.23 -4.81
C ASN A 32 9.46 -2.90 -4.83
N LEU A 33 8.65 -3.54 -3.98
CA LEU A 33 7.23 -3.24 -3.84
C LEU A 33 7.02 -1.80 -3.37
N ALA A 34 7.68 -1.38 -2.30
CA ALA A 34 7.61 -0.02 -1.76
C ALA A 34 7.97 1.03 -2.83
N ARG A 35 9.02 0.78 -3.63
CA ARG A 35 9.38 1.65 -4.76
C ARG A 35 8.25 1.74 -5.79
N ARG A 36 7.67 0.60 -6.19
CA ARG A 36 6.58 0.57 -7.18
C ARG A 36 5.34 1.29 -6.67
N LEU A 37 4.98 1.11 -5.39
CA LEU A 37 3.84 1.79 -4.78
C LEU A 37 4.05 3.30 -4.70
N LYS A 38 5.26 3.77 -4.33
CA LYS A 38 5.57 5.21 -4.31
C LYS A 38 5.44 5.87 -5.68
N LEU A 39 5.75 5.14 -6.76
CA LEU A 39 5.59 5.66 -8.13
C LEU A 39 4.12 5.90 -8.50
N LEU A 40 3.17 5.30 -7.79
CA LEU A 40 1.74 5.49 -8.01
C LEU A 40 1.17 6.67 -7.20
N ILE A 41 1.92 7.26 -6.27
CA ILE A 41 1.44 8.41 -5.47
C ILE A 41 0.97 9.57 -6.36
N PRO A 42 1.73 10.03 -7.38
CA PRO A 42 1.28 11.12 -8.24
C PRO A 42 -0.05 10.83 -8.93
N LEU A 43 -0.28 9.57 -9.35
CA LEU A 43 -1.55 9.16 -9.95
C LEU A 43 -2.72 9.31 -8.96
N PHE A 44 -2.52 8.95 -7.69
CA PHE A 44 -3.55 9.13 -6.67
C PHE A 44 -3.79 10.61 -6.37
N GLU A 45 -2.76 11.43 -6.37
CA GLU A 45 -2.91 12.89 -6.23
C GLU A 45 -3.71 13.50 -7.38
N GLU A 46 -3.46 13.08 -8.62
CA GLU A 46 -4.25 13.51 -9.79
C GLU A 46 -5.73 13.10 -9.68
N ILE A 47 -6.01 11.86 -9.25
CA ILE A 47 -7.39 11.38 -9.04
C ILE A 47 -8.09 12.18 -7.93
N ARG A 48 -7.37 12.53 -6.87
CA ARG A 48 -7.88 13.32 -5.75
C ARG A 48 -8.22 14.75 -6.18
N ASP A 49 -7.35 15.36 -7.00
CA ASP A 49 -7.43 16.76 -7.39
C ASP A 49 -8.35 16.97 -8.61
N THR A 50 -8.83 15.89 -9.21
CA THR A 50 -9.82 15.91 -10.29
C THR A 50 -11.14 16.51 -9.80
N LYS A 51 -11.62 17.53 -10.51
CA LYS A 51 -12.90 18.21 -10.21
C LYS A 51 -14.12 17.45 -10.75
N ASP A 52 -13.89 16.52 -11.67
CA ASP A 52 -14.91 15.70 -12.29
C ASP A 52 -15.28 14.51 -11.40
N SER A 53 -16.51 14.01 -11.56
CA SER A 53 -16.93 12.79 -10.89
C SER A 53 -16.11 11.60 -11.40
N ILE A 54 -15.49 10.86 -10.49
CA ILE A 54 -14.77 9.62 -10.81
C ILE A 54 -15.78 8.59 -11.34
N PRO A 55 -15.50 7.90 -12.47
CA PRO A 55 -16.35 6.83 -12.96
C PRO A 55 -16.56 5.75 -11.89
N ILE A 56 -17.76 5.17 -11.83
CA ILE A 56 -18.14 4.17 -10.82
C ILE A 56 -17.17 2.97 -10.83
N ASP A 57 -16.71 2.54 -11.99
CA ASP A 57 -15.78 1.42 -12.11
C ASP A 57 -14.37 1.77 -11.60
N THR A 58 -13.94 3.01 -11.80
CA THR A 58 -12.69 3.53 -11.20
C THR A 58 -12.81 3.60 -9.68
N SER A 59 -13.95 4.08 -9.15
CA SER A 59 -14.23 4.10 -7.70
C SER A 59 -14.15 2.69 -7.10
N LYS A 60 -14.75 1.68 -7.76
CA LYS A 60 -14.66 0.28 -7.34
C LYS A 60 -13.22 -0.22 -7.36
N ALA A 61 -12.46 0.06 -8.41
CA ALA A 61 -11.06 -0.33 -8.51
C ALA A 61 -10.21 0.28 -7.39
N VAL A 62 -10.45 1.54 -7.04
CA VAL A 62 -9.79 2.24 -5.92
C VAL A 62 -10.11 1.56 -4.58
N VAL A 63 -11.36 1.15 -4.36
CA VAL A 63 -11.75 0.41 -3.13
C VAL A 63 -11.03 -0.95 -3.05
N LEU A 64 -11.07 -1.75 -4.13
CA LEU A 64 -10.40 -3.05 -4.16
C LEU A 64 -8.89 -2.92 -3.97
N PHE A 65 -8.30 -1.87 -4.54
CA PHE A 65 -6.88 -1.59 -4.37
C PHE A 65 -6.55 -1.23 -2.92
N LYS A 66 -7.39 -0.43 -2.26
CA LYS A 66 -7.25 -0.12 -0.83
C LYS A 66 -7.28 -1.39 0.03
N GLU A 67 -8.25 -2.27 -0.18
CA GLU A 67 -8.38 -3.53 0.57
C GLU A 67 -7.15 -4.44 0.38
N ALA A 68 -6.62 -4.50 -0.84
CA ALA A 68 -5.39 -5.22 -1.15
C ALA A 68 -4.17 -4.62 -0.44
N LEU A 69 -4.07 -3.29 -0.36
CA LEU A 69 -3.01 -2.61 0.39
C LEU A 69 -3.12 -2.84 1.89
N GLU A 70 -4.33 -2.83 2.46
CA GLU A 70 -4.56 -3.13 3.87
C GLU A 70 -4.10 -4.56 4.21
N SER A 71 -4.48 -5.53 3.38
CA SER A 71 -4.03 -6.92 3.49
C SER A 71 -2.50 -7.05 3.38
N ALA A 72 -1.90 -6.34 2.41
CA ALA A 72 -0.44 -6.32 2.24
C ALA A 72 0.27 -5.72 3.46
N ARG A 73 -0.25 -4.62 4.01
CA ARG A 73 0.30 -3.99 5.21
C ARG A 73 0.28 -4.94 6.41
N GLU A 74 -0.84 -5.62 6.66
CA GLU A 74 -0.96 -6.57 7.77
C GLU A 74 0.05 -7.71 7.66
N LEU A 75 0.18 -8.31 6.47
CA LEU A 75 1.18 -9.34 6.21
C LEU A 75 2.61 -8.84 6.42
N LEU A 76 2.90 -7.62 5.96
CA LEU A 76 4.23 -7.02 6.08
C LEU A 76 4.57 -6.66 7.53
N ARG A 77 3.61 -6.12 8.29
CA ARG A 77 3.76 -5.89 9.74
C ARG A 77 4.03 -7.19 10.49
N PHE A 78 3.25 -8.23 10.21
CA PHE A 78 3.49 -9.56 10.77
C PHE A 78 4.90 -10.08 10.44
N GLY A 79 5.35 -9.87 9.20
CA GLY A 79 6.69 -10.25 8.75
C GLY A 79 7.83 -9.45 9.38
N SER A 80 7.60 -8.18 9.75
CA SER A 80 8.58 -7.32 10.44
C SER A 80 8.58 -7.49 11.96
N GLU A 81 7.44 -7.83 12.56
CA GLU A 81 7.27 -8.02 14.01
C GLU A 81 7.57 -9.46 14.47
N GLY A 82 7.70 -10.40 13.55
CA GLY A 82 7.87 -11.83 13.86
C GLY A 82 9.20 -12.17 14.54
N SER A 83 9.11 -12.62 15.81
CA SER A 83 10.18 -13.31 16.56
C SER A 83 10.88 -14.39 15.70
N LYS A 84 12.21 -14.51 15.84
CA LYS A 84 13.11 -15.40 15.08
C LYS A 84 12.78 -16.92 15.15
N ILE A 85 11.67 -17.32 15.75
CA ILE A 85 11.42 -18.70 16.21
C ILE A 85 10.49 -19.49 15.28
N TYR A 86 9.60 -18.87 14.50
CA TYR A 86 8.60 -19.65 13.74
C TYR A 86 8.14 -19.02 12.41
N MET A 87 9.07 -18.79 11.49
CA MET A 87 8.72 -18.78 10.06
C MET A 87 9.76 -19.68 9.39
N VAL A 88 9.38 -20.95 9.27
CA VAL A 88 10.10 -21.95 8.47
C VAL A 88 9.95 -21.49 7.02
N CYS A 89 10.98 -20.87 6.48
CA CYS A 89 11.28 -20.93 5.06
C CYS A 89 12.22 -22.11 4.85
#